data_AF-A0A3P6RMP0-F1
#
_entry.id   AF-A0A3P6RMP0-F1
#
_cell.length_a   1.000
_cell.length_b   1.000
_cell.length_c   1.000
_cell.angle_alpha   90.00
_cell.angle_beta   90.00
_cell.angle_gamma   90.00
#
_symmetry.space_group_name_H-M   'P 1'
#
loop_
_entity.id
_entity.type
_entity.pdbx_description
1 polymer ?
#
loop_
_entity_poly.entity_id
_entity_poly.type
_entity_poly.pdbx_seq_one_letter_code
_entity_poly.pdbx_strand_id
1 'polypeptide(L)'
;MVDRYSPIVAACLKDRSTLVRQQVLESLTSLIKEQYIRWEGQASCIMYRFVSTILDENEIISDYAKFCLRDVLLLQFPSLFESHFIECLMYFNNVPMDSEREATVPLDQTHRVCLHGLENLENRMAIYKFMISTFDDPRKFTLMAQICTQIFCPLMNGKIKYEDHPVQELVKDALMVLSLKEIKLSMDVGRTPDDEEEPPTAVVVSFRLVVLPVIFIISRMQAAAKDIIVSAFRKAMLDYVMPTLLDLRMYLNERRSGLRKYLYAVFRQVCAPFALFDYQLFLSVICREHKEQIDAFLDGDQQLKAEVEYDIRKYEVVHCLCP
;
A
#
# COMPACT_ATOMS: atom_id res chain seq x y z
N MET A 1 -13.19 5.44 30.57
CA MET A 1 -12.15 5.71 31.59
C MET A 1 -10.79 5.15 31.20
N VAL A 2 -10.72 3.97 30.55
CA VAL A 2 -9.46 3.33 30.10
C VAL A 2 -8.74 4.15 29.00
N ASP A 3 -9.50 4.67 28.01
CA ASP A 3 -8.96 5.38 26.84
C ASP A 3 -7.97 6.53 27.14
N ARG A 4 -8.09 7.20 28.30
CA ARG A 4 -7.22 8.34 28.65
C ARG A 4 -5.78 7.91 28.98
N TYR A 5 -5.60 6.69 29.47
CA TYR A 5 -4.27 6.17 29.85
C TYR A 5 -3.65 5.30 28.77
N SER A 6 -4.44 4.87 27.78
CA SER A 6 -3.98 3.99 26.71
C SER A 6 -2.72 4.48 25.98
N PRO A 7 -2.54 5.78 25.68
CA PRO A 7 -1.31 6.27 25.05
C PRO A 7 -0.07 6.16 25.96
N ILE A 8 -0.25 6.32 27.27
CA ILE A 8 0.83 6.19 28.27
C ILE A 8 1.22 4.71 28.38
N VAL A 9 0.24 3.82 28.49
CA VAL A 9 0.49 2.37 28.53
C VAL A 9 1.18 1.90 27.23
N ALA A 10 0.73 2.39 26.07
CA ALA A 10 1.36 2.08 24.79
C ALA A 10 2.81 2.60 24.69
N ALA A 11 3.17 3.69 25.38
CA ALA A 11 4.54 4.18 25.41
C ALA A 11 5.49 3.17 26.10
N CYS A 12 4.99 2.39 27.05
CA CYS A 12 5.76 1.35 27.74
C CYS A 12 6.15 0.16 26.83
N LEU A 13 5.63 0.07 25.59
CA LEU A 13 6.13 -0.88 24.58
C LEU A 13 7.59 -0.60 24.17
N LYS A 14 8.16 0.55 24.54
CA LYS A 14 9.58 0.89 24.36
C LYS A 14 10.31 1.07 25.69
N ASP A 15 9.80 0.48 26.77
CA ASP A 15 10.46 0.52 28.08
C ASP A 15 11.83 -0.17 28.06
N ARG A 16 12.75 0.25 28.92
CA ARG A 16 14.09 -0.34 29.03
C ARG A 16 14.02 -1.79 29.54
N SER A 17 13.03 -2.13 30.34
CA SER A 17 12.82 -3.46 30.89
C SER A 17 12.07 -4.34 29.90
N THR A 18 12.71 -5.43 29.47
CA THR A 18 12.10 -6.47 28.63
C THR A 18 10.82 -7.04 29.25
N LEU A 19 10.78 -7.21 30.58
CA LEU A 19 9.61 -7.68 31.30
C LEU A 19 8.43 -6.71 31.19
N VAL A 20 8.70 -5.40 31.30
CA VAL A 20 7.66 -4.37 31.14
C VAL A 20 7.12 -4.40 29.72
N ARG A 21 8.00 -4.42 28.71
CA ARG A 21 7.58 -4.49 27.30
C ARG A 21 6.71 -5.71 27.01
N GLN A 22 7.11 -6.89 27.51
CA GLN A 22 6.34 -8.13 27.34
C GLN A 22 4.96 -8.04 28.03
N GLN A 23 4.92 -7.65 29.30
CA GLN A 23 3.65 -7.55 30.04
C GLN A 23 2.69 -6.54 29.40
N VAL A 24 3.22 -5.41 28.92
CA VAL A 24 2.44 -4.37 28.24
C VAL A 24 1.91 -4.89 26.91
N LEU A 25 2.72 -5.61 26.13
CA LEU A 25 2.30 -6.22 24.87
C LEU A 25 1.16 -7.23 25.08
N GLU A 26 1.28 -8.11 26.07
CA GLU A 26 0.22 -9.07 26.45
C GLU A 26 -1.06 -8.35 26.88
N SER A 27 -0.93 -7.36 27.78
CA SER A 27 -2.08 -6.61 28.32
C SER A 27 -2.79 -5.79 27.24
N LEU A 28 -2.05 -5.09 26.38
CA LEU A 28 -2.62 -4.34 25.27
C LEU A 28 -3.31 -5.26 24.28
N THR A 29 -2.72 -6.40 23.94
CA THR A 29 -3.35 -7.39 23.05
C THR A 29 -4.72 -7.81 23.58
N SER A 30 -4.82 -8.17 24.86
CA SER A 30 -6.08 -8.58 25.49
C SER A 30 -7.10 -7.45 25.53
N LEU A 31 -6.71 -6.27 26.02
CA LEU A 31 -7.61 -5.11 26.13
C LEU A 31 -8.18 -4.67 24.79
N ILE A 32 -7.35 -4.73 23.75
CA ILE A 32 -7.76 -4.39 22.40
C ILE A 32 -8.67 -5.48 21.81
N LYS A 33 -8.30 -6.75 21.96
CA LYS A 33 -9.10 -7.89 21.47
C LYS A 33 -10.51 -7.88 22.09
N GLU A 34 -10.58 -7.57 23.38
CA GLU A 34 -11.83 -7.45 24.14
C GLU A 34 -12.56 -6.10 23.92
N GLN A 35 -12.01 -5.24 23.04
CA GLN A 35 -12.59 -3.95 22.64
C GLN A 35 -12.72 -2.92 23.78
N TYR A 36 -11.95 -3.09 24.86
CA TYR A 36 -11.81 -2.07 25.91
C TYR A 36 -10.98 -0.87 25.46
N ILE A 37 -10.10 -1.06 24.46
CA ILE A 37 -9.32 -0.01 23.81
C ILE A 37 -9.59 -0.07 22.31
N ARG A 38 -9.87 1.08 21.70
CA ARG A 38 -10.05 1.23 20.24
C ARG A 38 -8.75 1.65 19.57
N TRP A 39 -8.51 1.16 18.35
CA TRP A 39 -7.37 1.56 17.51
C TRP A 39 -7.63 2.89 16.76
N GLU A 40 -8.89 3.21 16.48
CA GLU A 40 -9.29 4.36 15.67
C GLU A 40 -9.40 5.66 16.50
N GLY A 41 -9.22 6.81 15.82
CA GLY A 41 -9.37 8.15 16.41
C GLY A 41 -8.14 8.64 17.16
N GLN A 42 -8.33 9.36 18.28
CA GLN A 42 -7.23 9.92 19.10
C GLN A 42 -6.25 8.86 19.65
N ALA A 43 -6.61 7.58 19.58
CA ALA A 43 -5.81 6.44 20.01
C ALA A 43 -4.97 5.79 18.88
N SER A 44 -4.96 6.35 17.66
CA SER A 44 -4.18 5.82 16.52
C SER A 44 -2.68 5.71 16.82
N CYS A 45 -2.16 6.51 17.76
CA CYS A 45 -0.79 6.40 18.25
C CYS A 45 -0.46 5.02 18.85
N ILE A 46 -1.45 4.28 19.36
CA ILE A 46 -1.27 2.92 19.89
C ILE A 46 -0.92 1.96 18.74
N MET A 47 -1.59 2.08 17.60
CA MET A 47 -1.34 1.25 16.42
C MET A 47 0.11 1.36 15.97
N TYR A 48 0.61 2.57 15.80
CA TYR A 48 1.97 2.78 15.30
C TYR A 48 3.03 2.27 16.31
N ARG A 49 2.78 2.45 17.61
CA ARG A 49 3.64 1.91 18.67
C ARG A 49 3.64 0.39 18.67
N PHE A 50 2.47 -0.22 18.61
CA PHE A 50 2.30 -1.67 18.61
C PHE A 50 2.97 -2.31 17.39
N VAL A 51 2.71 -1.78 16.19
CA VAL A 51 3.33 -2.29 14.97
C VAL A 51 4.85 -2.12 15.02
N SER A 52 5.38 -1.05 15.61
CA SER A 52 6.82 -0.88 15.78
C SER A 52 7.48 -1.87 16.76
N THR A 53 6.70 -2.62 17.55
CA THR A 53 7.20 -3.64 18.47
C THR A 53 7.67 -4.91 17.72
N ILE A 54 7.30 -5.09 16.45
CA ILE A 54 7.89 -6.17 15.64
C ILE A 54 9.39 -5.98 15.40
N LEU A 55 9.91 -4.78 15.70
CA LEU A 55 11.32 -4.40 15.64
C LEU A 55 11.98 -4.42 17.02
N ASP A 56 11.41 -5.11 18.02
CA ASP A 56 12.03 -5.23 19.34
C ASP A 56 13.40 -5.92 19.24
N GLU A 57 14.35 -5.45 20.04
CA GLU A 57 15.69 -6.04 20.17
C GLU A 57 15.64 -7.48 20.73
N ASN A 58 14.60 -7.81 21.51
CA ASN A 58 14.36 -9.15 22.01
C ASN A 58 13.49 -9.91 21.01
N GLU A 59 14.07 -10.94 20.38
CA GLU A 59 13.41 -11.75 19.35
C GLU A 59 12.10 -12.39 19.85
N ILE A 60 12.02 -12.79 21.13
CA ILE A 60 10.80 -13.36 21.72
C ILE A 60 9.67 -12.32 21.71
N ILE A 61 9.98 -11.07 22.07
CA ILE A 61 8.99 -9.97 22.06
C ILE A 61 8.61 -9.63 20.62
N SER A 62 9.59 -9.55 19.71
CA SER A 62 9.34 -9.28 18.29
C SER A 62 8.41 -10.33 17.67
N ASP A 63 8.68 -11.62 17.91
CA ASP A 63 7.89 -12.71 17.33
C ASP A 63 6.52 -12.83 17.99
N TYR A 64 6.43 -12.58 19.30
CA TYR A 64 5.14 -12.48 19.97
C TYR A 64 4.31 -11.29 19.44
N ALA A 65 4.93 -10.14 19.17
CA ALA A 65 4.23 -9.01 18.56
C ALA A 65 3.67 -9.34 17.16
N LYS A 66 4.45 -10.05 16.33
CA LYS A 66 3.99 -10.54 15.02
C LYS A 66 2.79 -11.50 15.17
N PHE A 67 2.86 -12.42 16.13
CA PHE A 67 1.77 -13.34 16.46
C PHE A 67 0.52 -12.59 16.92
N CYS A 68 0.64 -11.66 17.87
CA CYS A 68 -0.48 -10.84 18.35
C CYS A 68 -1.13 -10.07 17.20
N LEU A 69 -0.34 -9.42 16.34
CA LEU A 69 -0.86 -8.63 15.24
C LEU A 69 -1.55 -9.50 14.18
N ARG A 70 -0.91 -10.57 13.71
CA ARG A 70 -1.40 -11.40 12.60
C ARG A 70 -2.44 -12.43 13.02
N ASP A 71 -2.19 -13.13 14.11
CA ASP A 71 -2.91 -14.35 14.49
C ASP A 71 -3.96 -14.10 15.59
N VAL A 72 -4.02 -12.88 16.15
CA VAL A 72 -5.04 -12.49 17.15
C VAL A 72 -5.82 -11.27 16.70
N LEU A 73 -5.13 -10.15 16.47
CA LEU A 73 -5.76 -8.85 16.25
C LEU A 73 -6.31 -8.70 14.84
N LEU A 74 -5.61 -9.18 13.82
CA LEU A 74 -6.11 -9.15 12.45
C LEU A 74 -7.34 -10.04 12.24
N LEU A 75 -7.45 -11.16 12.98
CA LEU A 75 -8.66 -11.99 12.98
C LEU A 75 -9.87 -11.23 13.55
N GLN A 76 -9.64 -10.45 14.62
CA GLN A 76 -10.67 -9.64 15.25
C GLN A 76 -11.03 -8.39 14.43
N PHE A 77 -10.04 -7.80 13.76
CA PHE A 77 -10.15 -6.57 12.99
C PHE A 77 -9.55 -6.78 11.58
N PRO A 78 -10.29 -7.37 10.62
CA PRO A 78 -9.75 -7.76 9.32
C PRO A 78 -9.20 -6.64 8.44
N SER A 79 -9.62 -5.40 8.69
CA SER A 79 -9.17 -4.19 8.00
C SER A 79 -8.03 -3.45 8.73
N LEU A 80 -7.52 -3.99 9.85
CA LEU A 80 -6.58 -3.31 10.75
C LEU A 80 -5.42 -2.65 10.00
N PHE A 81 -4.72 -3.40 9.16
CA PHE A 81 -3.58 -2.89 8.41
C PHE A 81 -3.99 -2.03 7.21
N GLU A 82 -5.05 -2.40 6.49
CA GLU A 82 -5.53 -1.65 5.31
C GLU A 82 -5.95 -0.23 5.70
N SER A 83 -6.69 -0.08 6.80
CA SER A 83 -7.18 1.22 7.26
C SER A 83 -6.07 2.16 7.74
N HIS A 84 -4.94 1.63 8.21
CA HIS A 84 -3.88 2.44 8.86
C HIS A 84 -2.58 2.50 8.04
N PHE A 85 -2.50 1.85 6.88
CA PHE A 85 -1.24 1.74 6.15
C PHE A 85 -0.68 3.11 5.72
N ILE A 86 -1.54 3.99 5.17
CA ILE A 86 -1.14 5.34 4.74
C ILE A 86 -0.71 6.18 5.94
N GLU A 87 -1.42 6.06 7.06
CA GLU A 87 -1.06 6.75 8.30
C GLU A 87 0.30 6.27 8.84
N CYS A 88 0.58 4.96 8.79
CA CYS A 88 1.90 4.41 9.13
C CYS A 88 3.00 4.97 8.23
N LEU A 89 2.76 5.12 6.92
CA LEU A 89 3.71 5.76 6.00
C LEU A 89 4.02 7.20 6.43
N MET A 90 2.98 8.00 6.73
CA MET A 90 3.15 9.39 7.17
C MET A 90 3.81 9.50 8.55
N TYR A 91 3.33 8.73 9.52
CA TYR A 91 3.80 8.75 10.91
C TYR A 91 5.28 8.40 11.01
N PHE A 92 5.71 7.30 10.38
CA PHE A 92 7.11 6.86 10.46
C PHE A 92 8.06 7.77 9.65
N ASN A 93 7.56 8.47 8.64
CA ASN A 93 8.32 9.50 7.93
C ASN A 93 8.27 10.89 8.58
N ASN A 94 7.61 11.03 9.73
CA ASN A 94 7.45 12.31 10.46
C ASN A 94 6.72 13.39 9.64
N VAL A 95 5.75 12.98 8.83
CA VAL A 95 4.84 13.89 8.12
C VAL A 95 3.62 14.17 9.02
N PRO A 96 3.29 15.44 9.31
CA PRO A 96 2.16 15.77 10.17
C PRO A 96 0.83 15.25 9.62
N MET A 97 0.05 14.58 10.47
CA MET A 97 -1.30 14.12 10.14
C MET A 97 -2.35 15.01 10.80
N ASP A 98 -3.52 15.17 10.18
CA ASP A 98 -4.61 15.96 10.76
C ASP A 98 -5.11 15.35 12.09
N SER A 99 -5.02 14.03 12.25
CA SER A 99 -5.33 13.31 13.49
C SER A 99 -4.42 13.68 14.68
N GLU A 100 -3.19 14.13 14.43
CA GLU A 100 -2.28 14.61 15.49
C GLU A 100 -2.63 16.03 15.96
N ARG A 101 -3.32 16.83 15.13
CA ARG A 101 -3.69 18.22 15.45
C ARG A 101 -4.89 18.32 16.39
N GLU A 102 -5.72 17.29 16.42
CA GLU A 102 -6.93 17.22 17.26
C GLU A 102 -6.70 16.55 18.63
N ALA A 103 -5.48 16.09 18.92
CA ALA A 103 -5.15 15.49 20.21
C ALA A 103 -5.11 16.57 21.30
N THR A 104 -6.09 16.55 22.20
CA THR A 104 -6.25 17.50 23.33
C THR A 104 -5.22 17.32 24.44
N VAL A 105 -4.47 16.21 24.43
CA VAL A 105 -3.40 15.94 25.39
C VAL A 105 -2.08 15.98 24.62
N PRO A 106 -1.14 16.85 24.99
CA PRO A 106 0.21 16.79 24.43
C PRO A 106 0.82 15.47 24.91
N LEU A 107 0.78 14.43 24.07
CA LEU A 107 1.70 13.34 24.25
C LEU A 107 3.09 13.93 24.07
N ASP A 108 3.93 13.77 25.08
CA ASP A 108 5.30 14.26 25.07
C ASP A 108 6.00 13.70 23.82
N GLN A 109 6.50 14.61 22.97
CA GLN A 109 7.09 14.28 21.66
C GLN A 109 8.31 13.37 21.81
N THR A 110 8.91 13.35 23.00
CA THR A 110 9.99 12.45 23.43
C THR A 110 9.64 10.97 23.31
N HIS A 111 8.35 10.62 23.35
CA HIS A 111 7.91 9.24 23.24
C HIS A 111 7.45 8.86 21.83
N ARG A 112 7.46 9.74 20.82
CA ARG A 112 7.07 9.37 19.45
C ARG A 112 8.02 8.28 18.94
N VAL A 113 7.48 7.17 18.40
CA VAL A 113 8.32 6.17 17.73
C VAL A 113 8.67 6.72 16.35
N CYS A 114 9.66 7.61 16.33
CA CYS A 114 10.12 8.23 15.10
C CYS A 114 11.11 7.29 14.40
N LEU A 115 10.66 6.67 13.31
CA LEU A 115 11.51 5.88 12.41
C LEU A 115 11.95 6.72 11.21
N HIS A 116 12.01 8.06 11.34
CA HIS A 116 12.46 8.94 10.26
C HIS A 116 13.95 8.72 9.97
N GLY A 117 14.40 9.16 8.80
CA GLY A 117 15.82 9.14 8.42
C GLY A 117 16.24 7.88 7.67
N LEU A 118 17.40 7.95 7.04
CA LEU A 118 17.92 6.87 6.18
C LEU A 118 18.31 5.64 7.01
N GLU A 119 18.80 5.85 8.22
CA GLU A 119 19.20 4.83 9.20
C GLU A 119 18.04 3.90 9.60
N ASN A 120 16.81 4.39 9.52
CA ASN A 120 15.61 3.64 9.86
C ASN A 120 14.87 3.10 8.63
N LEU A 121 15.39 3.28 7.42
CA LEU A 121 14.74 2.84 6.19
C LEU A 121 14.44 1.34 6.21
N GLU A 122 15.41 0.51 6.62
CA GLU A 122 15.23 -0.94 6.70
C GLU A 122 14.15 -1.34 7.72
N ASN A 123 14.15 -0.66 8.87
CA ASN A 123 13.13 -0.82 9.92
C ASN A 123 11.72 -0.49 9.41
N ARG A 124 11.56 0.65 8.72
CA ARG A 124 10.28 1.02 8.09
C ARG A 124 9.86 0.01 7.04
N MET A 125 10.78 -0.43 6.18
CA MET A 125 10.49 -1.44 5.16
C MET A 125 10.12 -2.80 5.76
N ALA A 126 10.71 -3.22 6.87
CA ALA A 126 10.34 -4.44 7.58
C ALA A 126 8.89 -4.38 8.08
N ILE A 127 8.47 -3.25 8.64
CA ILE A 127 7.08 -2.99 9.03
C ILE A 127 6.14 -3.05 7.83
N TYR A 128 6.45 -2.34 6.74
CA TYR A 128 5.59 -2.31 5.55
C TYR A 128 5.47 -3.70 4.91
N LYS A 129 6.57 -4.45 4.78
CA LYS A 129 6.54 -5.83 4.28
C LYS A 129 5.67 -6.74 5.14
N PHE A 130 5.81 -6.65 6.47
CA PHE A 130 4.99 -7.43 7.39
C PHE A 130 3.49 -7.17 7.18
N MET A 131 3.07 -5.90 7.12
CA MET A 131 1.67 -5.54 6.89
C MET A 131 1.17 -6.00 5.51
N ILE A 132 1.92 -5.77 4.43
CA ILE A 132 1.50 -6.17 3.07
C ILE A 132 1.44 -7.70 2.93
N SER A 133 2.28 -8.44 3.66
CA SER A 133 2.29 -9.90 3.60
C SER A 133 0.96 -10.56 4.01
N THR A 134 0.08 -9.81 4.69
CA THR A 134 -1.25 -10.29 5.08
C THR A 134 -2.36 -9.87 4.10
N PHE A 135 -2.02 -9.18 3.00
CA PHE A 135 -3.00 -8.70 2.02
C PHE A 135 -3.23 -9.73 0.92
N ASP A 136 -4.49 -9.88 0.53
CA ASP A 136 -4.87 -10.50 -0.73
C ASP A 136 -4.72 -9.49 -1.89
N ASP A 137 -4.85 -9.98 -3.13
CA ASP A 137 -4.65 -9.14 -4.32
C ASP A 137 -5.61 -7.92 -4.41
N PRO A 138 -6.91 -8.03 -4.04
CA PRO A 138 -7.78 -6.87 -3.92
C PRO A 138 -7.27 -5.82 -2.94
N ARG A 139 -6.83 -6.20 -1.72
CA ARG A 139 -6.31 -5.24 -0.73
C ARG A 139 -4.98 -4.62 -1.18
N LYS A 140 -4.11 -5.38 -1.84
CA LYS A 140 -2.88 -4.83 -2.46
C LYS A 140 -3.22 -3.78 -3.50
N PHE A 141 -4.20 -4.03 -4.37
CA PHE A 141 -4.66 -3.03 -5.35
C PHE A 141 -5.24 -1.79 -4.68
N THR A 142 -6.10 -1.96 -3.66
CA THR A 142 -6.62 -0.84 -2.86
C THR A 142 -5.50 -0.01 -2.28
N LEU A 143 -4.47 -0.64 -1.71
CA LEU A 143 -3.30 0.07 -1.18
C LEU A 143 -2.57 0.87 -2.27
N MET A 144 -2.37 0.30 -3.47
CA MET A 144 -1.76 1.04 -4.59
C MET A 144 -2.56 2.29 -4.94
N ALA A 145 -3.90 2.16 -5.04
CA ALA A 145 -4.80 3.27 -5.32
C ALA A 145 -4.80 4.32 -4.17
N GLN A 146 -4.73 3.89 -2.92
CA GLN A 146 -4.62 4.77 -1.75
C GLN A 146 -3.31 5.56 -1.75
N ILE A 147 -2.18 4.93 -2.08
CA ILE A 147 -0.89 5.64 -2.22
C ILE A 147 -1.00 6.72 -3.30
N CYS A 148 -1.60 6.40 -4.45
CA CYS A 148 -1.83 7.36 -5.52
C CYS A 148 -2.69 8.54 -5.05
N THR A 149 -3.85 8.25 -4.47
CA THR A 149 -4.88 9.26 -4.14
C THR A 149 -4.58 10.05 -2.87
N GLN A 150 -3.90 9.49 -1.89
CA GLN A 150 -3.67 10.10 -0.58
C GLN A 150 -2.24 10.63 -0.38
N ILE A 151 -1.28 10.21 -1.20
CA ILE A 151 0.11 10.71 -1.13
C ILE A 151 0.46 11.48 -2.40
N PHE A 152 0.38 10.85 -3.57
CA PHE A 152 0.85 11.47 -4.82
C PHE A 152 -0.05 12.60 -5.32
N CYS A 153 -1.37 12.41 -5.36
CA CYS A 153 -2.28 13.48 -5.78
C CYS A 153 -2.20 14.73 -4.87
N PRO A 154 -2.21 14.62 -3.52
CA PRO A 154 -2.04 15.78 -2.65
C PRO A 154 -0.67 16.47 -2.79
N LEU A 155 0.39 15.71 -3.06
CA LEU A 155 1.71 16.26 -3.37
C LEU A 155 1.69 17.09 -4.67
N MET A 156 1.17 16.52 -5.75
CA MET A 156 1.13 17.18 -7.07
C MET A 156 0.22 18.42 -7.06
N ASN A 157 -0.89 18.36 -6.31
CA ASN A 157 -1.81 19.48 -6.14
C ASN A 157 -1.34 20.53 -5.11
N GLY A 158 -0.15 20.36 -4.52
CA GLY A 158 0.44 21.31 -3.58
C GLY A 158 -0.18 21.35 -2.18
N LYS A 159 -1.05 20.38 -1.83
CA LYS A 159 -1.56 20.22 -0.45
C LYS A 159 -0.47 19.76 0.50
N ILE A 160 0.45 18.95 0.01
CA ILE A 160 1.67 18.53 0.71
C ILE A 160 2.86 19.17 -0.01
N LYS A 161 3.74 19.85 0.72
CA LYS A 161 4.87 20.58 0.14
C LYS A 161 6.02 19.63 -0.16
N TYR A 162 6.37 19.50 -1.43
CA TYR A 162 7.48 18.65 -1.86
C TYR A 162 8.85 19.11 -1.32
N GLU A 163 8.98 20.41 -1.00
CA GLU A 163 10.20 21.01 -0.46
C GLU A 163 10.53 20.51 0.96
N ASP A 164 9.54 19.97 1.69
CA ASP A 164 9.73 19.46 3.04
C ASP A 164 10.48 18.11 3.00
N HIS A 165 11.60 18.00 3.73
CA HIS A 165 12.41 16.78 3.76
C HIS A 165 11.63 15.52 4.21
N PRO A 166 10.78 15.57 5.26
CA PRO A 166 9.90 14.46 5.63
C PRO A 166 8.99 13.98 4.49
N VAL A 167 8.53 14.90 3.65
CA VAL A 167 7.66 14.59 2.51
C VAL A 167 8.45 13.87 1.40
N GLN A 168 9.70 14.26 1.15
CA GLN A 168 10.53 13.57 0.17
C GLN A 168 10.84 12.13 0.58
N GLU A 169 11.10 11.88 1.87
CA GLU A 169 11.27 10.53 2.41
C GLU A 169 9.96 9.73 2.38
N LEU A 170 8.80 10.35 2.67
CA LEU A 170 7.48 9.72 2.48
C LEU A 170 7.25 9.28 1.04
N VAL A 171 7.54 10.15 0.06
CA VAL A 171 7.36 9.82 -1.37
C VAL A 171 8.30 8.69 -1.79
N LYS A 172 9.55 8.72 -1.32
CA LYS A 172 10.53 7.66 -1.54
C LYS A 172 10.03 6.32 -0.98
N ASP A 173 9.58 6.30 0.26
CA ASP A 173 9.03 5.11 0.92
C ASP A 173 7.79 4.58 0.18
N ALA A 174 6.87 5.46 -0.24
CA ALA A 174 5.70 5.08 -1.02
C ALA A 174 6.09 4.42 -2.36
N LEU A 175 7.07 4.98 -3.08
CA LEU A 175 7.60 4.37 -4.32
C LEU A 175 8.32 3.04 -4.06
N MET A 176 9.06 2.94 -2.96
CA MET A 176 9.71 1.69 -2.56
C MET A 176 8.67 0.61 -2.20
N VAL A 177 7.62 0.97 -1.48
CA VAL A 177 6.49 0.09 -1.16
C VAL A 177 5.83 -0.46 -2.43
N LEU A 178 5.54 0.40 -3.41
CA LEU A 178 4.99 0.00 -4.71
C LEU A 178 5.95 -0.90 -5.53
N SER A 179 7.24 -0.93 -5.16
CA SER A 179 8.27 -1.78 -5.79
C SER A 179 8.55 -3.07 -5.03
N LEU A 180 7.89 -3.31 -3.88
CA LEU A 180 8.09 -4.52 -3.08
C LEU A 180 7.61 -5.79 -3.80
N LYS A 181 8.16 -6.94 -3.43
CA LYS A 181 7.66 -8.23 -3.92
C LYS A 181 6.32 -8.59 -3.29
N GLU A 182 6.09 -8.15 -2.05
CA GLU A 182 4.89 -8.43 -1.27
C GLU A 182 3.66 -7.76 -1.87
N ILE A 183 3.81 -6.58 -2.48
CA ILE A 183 2.71 -5.87 -3.15
C ILE A 183 2.42 -6.40 -4.55
N LYS A 184 3.30 -7.26 -5.08
CA LYS A 184 3.09 -7.87 -6.40
C LYS A 184 1.81 -8.69 -6.35
N LEU A 185 0.95 -8.43 -7.32
CA LEU A 185 -0.29 -9.18 -7.50
C LEU A 185 0.07 -10.57 -8.03
N SER A 186 -0.32 -11.61 -7.30
CA SER A 186 -0.10 -13.00 -7.70
C SER A 186 -0.97 -13.38 -8.89
N MET A 187 -2.16 -12.77 -9.01
CA MET A 187 -3.20 -13.16 -9.99
C MET A 187 -3.61 -14.63 -9.86
N ASP A 188 -3.24 -15.29 -8.75
CA ASP A 188 -3.60 -16.66 -8.43
C ASP A 188 -5.03 -16.68 -7.90
N VAL A 189 -5.97 -16.73 -8.82
CA VAL A 189 -7.38 -16.97 -8.48
C VAL A 189 -7.52 -18.43 -8.06
N GLY A 190 -7.69 -18.63 -6.74
CA GLY A 190 -8.24 -19.85 -6.15
C GLY A 190 -7.21 -20.87 -5.68
N ARG A 191 -6.79 -20.72 -4.42
CA ARG A 191 -6.47 -21.87 -3.58
C ARG A 191 -7.07 -21.61 -2.20
N THR A 192 -8.34 -21.96 -2.02
CA THR A 192 -8.89 -22.20 -0.69
C THR A 192 -8.30 -23.51 -0.19
N PRO A 193 -7.72 -23.57 1.02
CA PRO A 193 -7.38 -24.83 1.68
C PRO A 193 -8.64 -25.36 2.36
N ASP A 194 -9.64 -25.76 1.57
CA ASP A 194 -10.77 -26.60 1.99
C ASP A 194 -11.65 -26.84 0.76
N ASP A 195 -11.33 -27.89 0.01
CA ASP A 195 -12.29 -28.60 -0.83
C ASP A 195 -12.66 -29.89 -0.08
N GLU A 196 -13.28 -29.76 1.09
CA GLU A 196 -14.14 -30.79 1.65
C GLU A 196 -15.48 -30.16 2.09
N GLU A 197 -16.54 -30.92 1.86
CA GLU A 197 -17.94 -30.53 1.77
C GLU A 197 -18.53 -29.85 3.03
N GLU A 198 -19.34 -28.79 2.88
CA GLU A 198 -20.73 -28.67 3.42
C GLU A 198 -21.41 -27.29 3.12
N PRO A 199 -22.77 -27.20 3.14
CA PRO A 199 -23.56 -26.19 2.41
C PRO A 199 -23.83 -24.86 3.18
N PRO A 200 -24.38 -23.82 2.53
CA PRO A 200 -24.32 -22.45 3.04
C PRO A 200 -25.46 -22.16 4.03
N THR A 201 -25.13 -21.51 5.14
CA THR A 201 -26.09 -20.68 5.87
C THR A 201 -25.80 -19.21 5.58
N ALA A 202 -26.81 -18.54 5.03
CA ALA A 202 -26.79 -17.13 4.70
C ALA A 202 -26.60 -16.28 5.97
N VAL A 203 -25.58 -15.43 5.99
CA VAL A 203 -25.56 -14.26 6.86
C VAL A 203 -25.38 -13.03 5.98
N VAL A 204 -26.52 -12.38 5.75
CA VAL A 204 -26.61 -11.00 5.28
C VAL A 204 -26.18 -10.06 6.40
N VAL A 205 -25.11 -9.29 6.19
CA VAL A 205 -24.97 -7.96 6.83
C VAL A 205 -24.35 -6.98 5.84
N SER A 206 -25.04 -5.86 5.70
CA SER A 206 -24.89 -4.76 4.75
C SER A 206 -23.73 -3.80 5.02
N PHE A 207 -23.51 -2.92 4.01
CA PHE A 207 -22.87 -1.58 4.00
C PHE A 207 -21.33 -1.57 3.79
N ARG A 208 -20.74 -0.94 2.76
CA ARG A 208 -21.10 0.22 1.91
C ARG A 208 -20.59 0.07 0.46
N LEU A 209 -21.49 0.37 -0.50
CA LEU A 209 -21.22 0.96 -1.82
C LEU A 209 -20.12 2.03 -1.70
N VAL A 210 -19.03 2.09 -2.50
CA VAL A 210 -18.98 2.45 -3.92
C VAL A 210 -17.61 1.96 -4.49
N VAL A 211 -17.43 0.67 -4.81
CA VAL A 211 -16.38 0.17 -5.75
C VAL A 211 -16.73 -1.21 -6.32
N LEU A 212 -17.68 -1.94 -5.72
CA LEU A 212 -17.88 -3.37 -6.01
C LEU A 212 -19.23 -3.66 -6.68
N PRO A 213 -19.33 -3.61 -8.03
CA PRO A 213 -20.33 -4.43 -8.70
C PRO A 213 -19.75 -5.38 -9.77
N VAL A 214 -18.42 -5.49 -9.91
CA VAL A 214 -17.83 -6.37 -10.95
C VAL A 214 -17.05 -7.57 -10.38
N ILE A 215 -16.54 -7.50 -9.14
CA ILE A 215 -15.61 -8.51 -8.62
C ILE A 215 -16.33 -9.71 -7.94
N PHE A 216 -17.57 -9.55 -7.46
CA PHE A 216 -18.21 -10.56 -6.61
C PHE A 216 -18.98 -11.68 -7.35
N ILE A 217 -19.25 -11.57 -8.66
CA ILE A 217 -20.18 -12.50 -9.34
C ILE A 217 -19.48 -13.71 -10.00
N ILE A 218 -18.15 -13.73 -10.17
CA ILE A 218 -17.50 -14.73 -11.02
C ILE A 218 -16.81 -15.83 -10.21
N SER A 219 -17.60 -16.59 -9.44
CA SER A 219 -17.15 -17.86 -8.84
C SER A 219 -17.84 -19.05 -9.48
N ARG A 220 -17.73 -19.24 -10.80
CA ARG A 220 -17.81 -20.54 -11.49
C ARG A 220 -17.02 -20.51 -12.82
N MET A 221 -16.14 -21.49 -13.01
CA MET A 221 -15.39 -21.89 -14.24
C MET A 221 -13.92 -21.41 -14.35
N GLN A 222 -13.00 -22.39 -14.38
CA GLN A 222 -11.60 -22.31 -13.93
C GLN A 222 -10.53 -21.84 -14.95
N ALA A 223 -10.89 -21.27 -16.10
CA ALA A 223 -9.90 -20.68 -17.02
C ALA A 223 -10.36 -19.35 -17.62
N ALA A 224 -11.54 -19.31 -18.27
CA ALA A 224 -12.09 -18.08 -18.84
C ALA A 224 -12.38 -17.00 -17.78
N ALA A 225 -12.77 -17.39 -16.56
CA ALA A 225 -12.94 -16.43 -15.46
C ALA A 225 -11.59 -15.83 -15.00
N LYS A 226 -10.49 -16.59 -15.06
CA LYS A 226 -9.15 -16.10 -14.68
C LYS A 226 -8.69 -15.01 -15.65
N ASP A 227 -8.84 -15.22 -16.95
CA ASP A 227 -8.48 -14.21 -17.96
C ASP A 227 -9.37 -12.96 -17.86
N ILE A 228 -10.66 -13.11 -17.55
CA ILE A 228 -11.57 -11.99 -17.30
C ILE A 228 -11.16 -11.23 -16.04
N ILE A 229 -10.82 -11.91 -14.95
CA ILE A 229 -10.39 -11.28 -13.70
C ILE A 229 -9.05 -10.56 -13.91
N VAL A 230 -8.08 -11.21 -14.55
CA VAL A 230 -6.79 -10.61 -14.88
C VAL A 230 -6.97 -9.40 -15.78
N SER A 231 -7.78 -9.49 -16.85
CA SER A 231 -8.05 -8.35 -17.73
C SER A 231 -8.76 -7.20 -17.01
N ALA A 232 -9.71 -7.50 -16.11
CA ALA A 232 -10.37 -6.49 -15.28
C ALA A 232 -9.40 -5.79 -14.31
N PHE A 233 -8.50 -6.54 -13.66
CA PHE A 233 -7.46 -5.97 -12.81
C PHE A 233 -6.46 -5.13 -13.59
N ARG A 234 -6.04 -5.60 -14.77
CA ARG A 234 -5.17 -4.84 -15.68
C ARG A 234 -5.81 -3.53 -16.09
N LYS A 235 -7.08 -3.57 -16.50
CA LYS A 235 -7.86 -2.39 -16.82
C LYS A 235 -7.97 -1.45 -15.61
N ALA A 236 -8.24 -1.98 -14.41
CA ALA A 236 -8.28 -1.17 -13.20
C ALA A 236 -6.91 -0.52 -12.87
N MET A 237 -5.79 -1.22 -13.10
CA MET A 237 -4.46 -0.62 -12.96
C MET A 237 -4.25 0.53 -13.94
N LEU A 238 -4.64 0.35 -15.21
CA LEU A 238 -4.56 1.37 -16.25
C LEU A 238 -5.48 2.56 -15.97
N ASP A 239 -6.68 2.33 -15.44
CA ASP A 239 -7.68 3.35 -15.20
C ASP A 239 -7.41 4.16 -13.92
N TYR A 240 -6.89 3.51 -12.86
CA TYR A 240 -6.83 4.13 -11.52
C TYR A 240 -5.42 4.38 -10.97
N VAL A 241 -4.44 3.54 -11.29
CA VAL A 241 -3.08 3.66 -10.72
C VAL A 241 -2.14 4.36 -11.69
N MET A 242 -2.16 3.93 -12.95
CA MET A 242 -1.23 4.41 -13.97
C MET A 242 -1.29 5.91 -14.29
N PRO A 243 -2.47 6.56 -14.38
CA PRO A 243 -2.54 7.99 -14.70
C PRO A 243 -1.79 8.81 -13.64
N THR A 244 -1.99 8.48 -12.36
CA THR A 244 -1.31 9.15 -11.25
C THR A 244 0.21 8.95 -11.30
N LEU A 245 0.69 7.76 -11.66
CA LEU A 245 2.14 7.50 -11.78
C LEU A 245 2.78 8.27 -12.95
N LEU A 246 2.04 8.44 -14.06
CA LEU A 246 2.49 9.24 -15.20
C LEU A 246 2.53 10.73 -14.86
N ASP A 247 1.50 11.26 -14.20
CA ASP A 247 1.49 12.63 -13.71
C ASP A 247 2.64 12.87 -12.71
N LEU A 248 2.88 11.92 -11.80
CA LEU A 248 3.98 11.99 -10.85
C LEU A 248 5.33 11.99 -11.55
N ARG A 249 5.48 11.27 -12.66
CA ARG A 249 6.70 11.31 -13.48
C ARG A 249 6.94 12.71 -14.01
N MET A 250 5.93 13.34 -14.60
CA MET A 250 6.03 14.70 -15.12
C MET A 250 6.42 15.68 -14.01
N TYR A 251 5.72 15.61 -12.88
CA TYR A 251 5.99 16.42 -11.68
C TYR A 251 7.44 16.27 -11.17
N LEU A 252 7.95 15.04 -11.07
CA LEU A 252 9.32 14.78 -10.61
C LEU A 252 10.38 15.17 -11.65
N ASN A 253 10.06 15.12 -12.95
CA ASN A 253 10.95 15.51 -14.05
C ASN A 253 11.18 17.01 -14.09
N GLU A 254 10.13 17.81 -14.02
CA GLU A 254 10.20 19.28 -13.99
C GLU A 254 11.07 19.75 -12.82
N ARG A 255 10.97 19.08 -11.67
CA ARG A 255 11.73 19.36 -10.46
C ARG A 255 13.13 18.74 -10.43
N ARG A 256 13.51 18.00 -11.47
CA ARG A 256 14.78 17.25 -11.56
C ARG A 256 15.06 16.36 -10.34
N SER A 257 14.01 15.78 -9.78
CA SER A 257 14.08 15.05 -8.51
C SER A 257 14.99 13.81 -8.59
N GLY A 258 15.71 13.53 -7.50
CA GLY A 258 16.42 12.25 -7.31
C GLY A 258 15.48 11.05 -7.16
N LEU A 259 14.18 11.28 -6.91
CA LEU A 259 13.19 10.22 -6.69
C LEU A 259 12.74 9.50 -7.98
N ARG A 260 13.09 10.06 -9.15
CA ARG A 260 12.79 9.47 -10.46
C ARG A 260 13.27 8.01 -10.56
N LYS A 261 14.45 7.70 -10.00
CA LYS A 261 15.00 6.33 -9.99
C LYS A 261 14.07 5.32 -9.30
N TYR A 262 13.38 5.72 -8.23
CA TYR A 262 12.43 4.87 -7.52
C TYR A 262 11.14 4.73 -8.30
N LEU A 263 10.67 5.80 -8.95
CA LEU A 263 9.49 5.74 -9.83
C LEU A 263 9.72 4.80 -11.02
N TYR A 264 10.91 4.80 -11.63
CA TYR A 264 11.23 3.84 -12.67
C TYR A 264 11.28 2.38 -12.16
N ALA A 265 11.64 2.16 -10.89
CA ALA A 265 11.53 0.85 -10.28
C ALA A 265 10.06 0.42 -10.12
N VAL A 266 9.16 1.35 -9.76
CA VAL A 266 7.72 1.11 -9.72
C VAL A 266 7.19 0.72 -11.10
N PHE A 267 7.51 1.49 -12.15
CA PHE A 267 7.09 1.13 -13.51
C PHE A 267 7.59 -0.26 -13.90
N ARG A 268 8.85 -0.59 -13.59
CA ARG A 268 9.36 -1.94 -13.84
C ARG A 268 8.54 -3.01 -13.10
N GLN A 269 8.21 -2.77 -11.83
CA GLN A 269 7.49 -3.74 -11.01
C GLN A 269 6.02 -3.90 -11.43
N VAL A 270 5.31 -2.78 -11.63
CA VAL A 270 3.90 -2.73 -12.01
C VAL A 270 3.69 -3.21 -13.44
N CYS A 271 4.60 -2.87 -14.36
CA CYS A 271 4.48 -3.18 -15.78
C CYS A 271 5.13 -4.53 -16.16
N ALA A 272 5.98 -5.13 -15.31
CA ALA A 272 6.61 -6.43 -15.59
C ALA A 272 5.62 -7.57 -15.91
N PRO A 273 4.47 -7.73 -15.22
CA PRO A 273 3.48 -8.76 -15.55
C PRO A 273 2.82 -8.62 -16.93
N PHE A 274 3.07 -7.51 -17.63
CA PHE A 274 2.51 -7.22 -18.93
C PHE A 274 3.46 -7.58 -20.10
N ALA A 275 4.63 -8.18 -19.83
CA ALA A 275 5.69 -8.42 -20.83
C ALA A 275 6.16 -7.16 -21.56
N LEU A 276 5.98 -5.99 -20.93
CA LEU A 276 6.36 -4.69 -21.46
C LEU A 276 7.80 -4.41 -21.03
N PHE A 277 8.74 -5.01 -21.76
CA PHE A 277 10.18 -4.92 -21.46
C PHE A 277 10.81 -3.58 -21.85
N ASP A 278 10.02 -2.60 -22.28
CA ASP A 278 10.49 -1.24 -22.51
C ASP A 278 9.49 -0.21 -22.03
N TYR A 279 10.00 0.86 -21.41
CA TYR A 279 9.20 2.03 -20.99
C TYR A 279 8.47 2.65 -22.20
N GLN A 280 9.12 2.63 -23.36
CA GLN A 280 8.59 3.04 -24.66
C GLN A 280 7.46 2.11 -25.14
N LEU A 281 7.62 0.80 -24.93
CA LEU A 281 6.65 -0.23 -25.31
C LEU A 281 5.41 -0.23 -24.40
N PHE A 282 5.56 0.15 -23.13
CA PHE A 282 4.43 0.34 -22.22
C PHE A 282 3.51 1.48 -22.65
N LEU A 283 4.09 2.64 -22.99
CA LEU A 283 3.37 3.75 -23.64
C LEU A 283 2.71 3.28 -24.94
N SER A 284 3.40 2.45 -25.72
CA SER A 284 2.90 1.88 -26.97
C SER A 284 1.63 1.02 -26.79
N VAL A 285 1.49 0.31 -25.65
CA VAL A 285 0.33 -0.54 -25.36
C VAL A 285 -0.84 0.23 -24.79
N ILE A 286 -0.60 1.22 -23.90
CA ILE A 286 -1.65 2.19 -23.52
C ILE A 286 -2.16 2.91 -24.78
N CYS A 287 -1.23 3.34 -25.64
CA CYS A 287 -1.54 3.94 -26.93
C CYS A 287 -2.26 2.96 -27.86
N ARG A 288 -2.01 1.64 -27.80
CA ARG A 288 -2.70 0.64 -28.62
C ARG A 288 -4.15 0.41 -28.20
N GLU A 289 -4.42 0.32 -26.90
CA GLU A 289 -5.78 0.14 -26.36
C GLU A 289 -6.63 1.41 -26.46
N HIS A 290 -5.98 2.57 -26.44
CA HIS A 290 -6.59 3.89 -26.61
C HIS A 290 -6.08 4.60 -27.87
N LYS A 291 -6.05 3.90 -29.02
CA LYS A 291 -5.49 4.39 -30.31
C LYS A 291 -6.02 5.75 -30.75
N GLU A 292 -7.27 6.06 -30.41
CA GLU A 292 -7.92 7.33 -30.73
C GLU A 292 -7.48 8.51 -29.83
N GLN A 293 -6.76 8.23 -28.73
CA GLN A 293 -6.32 9.23 -27.73
C GLN A 293 -4.81 9.46 -27.74
N ILE A 294 -4.05 8.76 -28.59
CA ILE A 294 -2.57 8.92 -28.71
C ILE A 294 -2.19 10.38 -28.96
N ASP A 295 -2.94 11.05 -29.84
CA ASP A 295 -2.70 12.45 -30.18
C ASP A 295 -2.91 13.38 -28.99
N ALA A 296 -3.83 13.05 -28.07
CA ALA A 296 -4.09 13.82 -26.86
C ALA A 296 -3.10 13.49 -25.71
N PHE A 297 -2.66 12.22 -25.62
CA PHE A 297 -1.72 11.76 -24.59
C PHE A 297 -0.28 12.25 -24.81
N LEU A 298 0.09 12.48 -26.08
CA LEU A 298 1.45 12.84 -26.48
C LEU A 298 1.51 14.25 -27.11
N ASP A 299 0.46 15.06 -26.93
CA ASP A 299 0.41 16.44 -27.41
C ASP A 299 1.44 17.28 -26.65
N GLY A 300 2.62 17.46 -27.24
CA GLY A 300 3.72 18.23 -26.65
C GLY A 300 5.10 17.59 -26.77
N ASP A 301 5.18 16.29 -27.06
CA ASP A 301 6.47 15.59 -27.25
C ASP A 301 6.43 14.75 -28.54
N GLN A 302 6.65 15.42 -29.67
CA GLN A 302 6.64 14.78 -31.00
C GLN A 302 7.75 13.74 -31.18
N GLN A 303 8.84 13.84 -30.43
CA GLN A 303 9.92 12.86 -30.48
C GLN A 303 9.50 11.56 -29.77
N LEU A 304 8.96 11.67 -28.56
CA LEU A 304 8.43 10.53 -27.82
C LEU A 304 7.31 9.83 -28.59
N LYS A 305 6.44 10.60 -29.25
CA LYS A 305 5.38 10.07 -30.13
C LYS A 305 5.94 9.24 -31.29
N ALA A 306 6.92 9.76 -32.03
CA ALA A 306 7.51 9.06 -33.15
C ALA A 306 8.21 7.76 -32.74
N GLU A 307 8.91 7.77 -31.59
CA GLU A 307 9.57 6.59 -31.04
C GLU A 307 8.55 5.52 -30.59
N VAL A 308 7.47 5.93 -29.90
CA VAL A 308 6.38 5.03 -29.49
C VAL A 308 5.70 4.41 -30.72
N GLU A 309 5.36 5.18 -31.75
CA GLU A 309 4.74 4.66 -32.98
C GLU A 309 5.66 3.71 -33.77
N TYR A 310 6.98 3.95 -33.72
CA TYR A 310 7.97 3.06 -34.34
C TYR A 310 8.01 1.71 -33.63
N ASP A 311 7.98 1.71 -32.31
CA ASP A 311 8.00 0.48 -31.50
C ASP A 311 6.70 -0.34 -31.60
N ILE A 312 5.53 0.31 -31.70
CA ILE A 312 4.25 -0.39 -32.01
C ILE A 312 4.39 -1.20 -33.30
N ARG A 313 4.88 -0.55 -34.37
CA ARG A 313 5.04 -1.18 -35.69
C ARG A 313 6.03 -2.34 -35.65
N LYS A 314 7.15 -2.17 -34.94
CA LYS A 314 8.16 -3.22 -34.78
C LYS A 314 7.62 -4.43 -34.02
N TYR A 315 6.81 -4.20 -32.99
CA TYR A 315 6.19 -5.27 -32.19
C TYR A 315 5.10 -6.02 -32.97
N GLU A 316 4.26 -5.32 -33.74
CA GLU A 316 3.25 -5.94 -34.62
C GLU A 316 3.91 -6.88 -35.65
N VAL A 317 5.06 -6.49 -36.20
CA VAL A 317 5.83 -7.32 -37.13
C VAL A 317 6.39 -8.58 -36.46
N VAL A 318 6.83 -8.49 -35.19
CA VAL A 318 7.39 -9.64 -34.45
C VAL A 318 6.30 -10.63 -34.03
N HIS A 319 5.09 -10.16 -33.70
CA HIS A 319 3.99 -11.02 -33.25
C HIS A 319 3.05 -11.53 -34.36
N CYS A 320 3.07 -10.95 -35.57
CA CYS A 320 2.39 -11.51 -36.74
C CYS A 320 3.17 -12.64 -37.44
N LEU A 321 4.39 -12.97 -36.96
CA LEU A 321 5.27 -13.99 -37.55
C LEU A 321 5.34 -15.32 -36.76
N CYS A 322 4.56 -15.49 -35.70
CA CYS A 322 4.38 -16.80 -35.06
C CYS A 322 2.96 -17.32 -35.33
N PRO A 323 2.78 -18.36 -36.16
CA PRO A 323 1.49 -19.04 -36.34
C PRO A 323 1.02 -19.75 -35.07
#